data_AF-A0A8N1S4V1-F1
#
_entry.id   AF-A0A8N1S4V1-F1
#
_cell.length_a   1.000
_cell.length_b   1.000
_cell.length_c   1.000
_cell.angle_alpha   90.00
_cell.angle_beta   90.00
_cell.angle_gamma   90.00
#
_symmetry.space_group_name_H-M   'P 1'
#
loop_
_entity.id
_entity.type
_entity.pdbx_description
1 polymer ?
#
loop_
_entity_poly.entity_id
_entity_poly.type
_entity_poly.pdbx_seq_one_letter_code
_entity_poly.pdbx_strand_id
1 'polypeptide(L)'
;MEPGASSTDDYAEIIRKLPVYLKLAYGTGHVLNDICASMWFTYLLVFFHLVLGFDPTLAGVVLLIGQVADALVTPFVGFQSDRNDDFWLCRYGRRKTWHLLGTICVLLGFPFIFSQCIGCESAHQYAQLVYYAAFVVIFQFGWAAVQISHLALVPELTPAEHERTELIAIRFSFTVFSNVLVYCIMWGVLHVTSDKYDAQIGPGDIHKFQKVVLIGVIIGLVASIIFHVIVKESPNGNTNGSFLHRNTRTASVLLRDARLYQVACVYMLTRLFINLCQIYMPLYLHESLNMPATSLAYIPLTMYLSSFLTSLIIEKLNTKWGRKVAYSIGALFAICACIWIQFGNGNIYTKYQIYAVAMLLGSAGAIMLVTSLGVTSDLIGKNTESGAFAYGIMSFTDKLSNGLVVMLIQYLINI
;
A
#
# COMPACT_ATOMS: atom_id res chain seq x y z
N MET A 1 69.23 -2.41 8.66
CA MET A 1 68.03 -1.86 9.30
C MET A 1 67.54 -0.70 8.46
N GLU A 2 66.66 -0.99 7.51
CA GLU A 2 65.75 -0.03 6.88
C GLU A 2 64.41 -0.77 6.79
N PRO A 3 63.37 -0.35 7.51
CA PRO A 3 62.05 -0.92 7.31
C PRO A 3 61.41 -0.24 6.09
N GLY A 4 61.10 -1.05 5.08
CA GLY A 4 60.23 -0.65 3.97
C GLY A 4 58.87 -0.23 4.50
N ALA A 5 58.44 0.97 4.13
CA ALA A 5 57.09 1.46 4.34
C ALA A 5 56.12 0.62 3.50
N SER A 6 55.48 -0.36 4.13
CA SER A 6 54.33 -1.06 3.57
C SER A 6 53.15 -0.09 3.54
N SER A 7 52.70 0.20 2.32
CA SER A 7 51.44 0.85 1.96
C SER A 7 50.27 0.45 2.87
N THR A 8 49.84 1.38 3.73
CA THR A 8 48.59 1.32 4.50
C THR A 8 47.55 2.30 3.94
N ASP A 9 47.43 2.38 2.61
CA ASP A 9 46.43 3.21 1.92
C ASP A 9 45.29 2.37 1.32
N ASP A 10 44.97 1.23 1.92
CA ASP A 10 43.90 0.34 1.43
C ASP A 10 42.82 0.11 2.51
N TYR A 11 41.56 0.33 2.14
CA TYR A 11 40.30 0.03 2.85
C TYR A 11 39.69 1.01 3.85
N ALA A 12 39.83 2.32 3.65
CA ALA A 12 38.78 3.25 4.06
C ALA A 12 38.06 3.75 2.82
N GLU A 13 37.26 2.90 2.18
CA GLU A 13 36.22 3.38 1.28
C GLU A 13 35.36 4.33 2.12
N ILE A 14 35.57 5.64 1.97
CA ILE A 14 34.77 6.67 2.64
C ILE A 14 33.36 6.47 2.10
N ILE A 15 32.55 5.69 2.83
CA ILE A 15 31.14 5.48 2.51
C ILE A 15 30.50 6.87 2.53
N ARG A 16 30.36 7.45 1.35
CA ARG A 16 29.85 8.80 1.16
C ARG A 16 28.38 8.77 1.57
N LYS A 17 28.07 9.37 2.73
CA LYS A 17 26.70 9.52 3.21
C LYS A 17 25.84 10.19 2.13
N LEU A 18 24.63 9.68 1.91
CA LEU A 18 23.70 10.31 0.97
C LEU A 18 23.28 11.67 1.53
N PRO A 19 23.28 12.72 0.70
CA PRO A 19 22.81 14.02 1.15
C PRO A 19 21.31 13.96 1.44
N VAL A 20 20.87 14.70 2.47
CA VAL A 20 19.49 14.67 2.97
C VAL A 20 18.46 14.97 1.88
N TYR A 21 18.75 15.93 0.98
CA TYR A 21 17.84 16.26 -0.13
C TYR A 21 17.57 15.07 -1.06
N LEU A 22 18.56 14.19 -1.26
CA LEU A 22 18.43 13.01 -2.11
C LEU A 22 17.60 11.93 -1.40
N LYS A 23 17.77 11.80 -0.07
CA LYS A 23 16.94 10.89 0.74
C LYS A 23 15.47 11.31 0.73
N LEU A 24 15.21 12.62 0.90
CA LEU A 24 13.86 13.17 0.83
C LEU A 24 13.25 13.01 -0.57
N ALA A 25 14.01 13.32 -1.62
CA ALA A 25 13.55 13.13 -2.99
C ALA A 25 13.28 11.66 -3.33
N TYR A 26 14.08 10.72 -2.83
CA TYR A 26 13.79 9.30 -2.93
C TYR A 26 12.43 8.98 -2.29
N GLY A 27 12.17 9.48 -1.08
CA GLY A 27 10.88 9.30 -0.40
C GLY A 27 9.65 9.74 -1.21
N THR A 28 9.80 10.79 -2.03
CA THR A 28 8.70 11.30 -2.87
C THR A 28 8.26 10.35 -4.00
N GLY A 29 9.11 9.40 -4.40
CA GLY A 29 8.86 8.53 -5.56
C GLY A 29 7.64 7.62 -5.42
N HIS A 30 7.24 7.26 -4.20
CA HIS A 30 6.09 6.38 -3.95
C HIS A 30 4.79 7.12 -3.56
N VAL A 31 4.83 8.45 -3.41
CA VAL A 31 3.70 9.26 -2.91
C VAL A 31 2.46 9.11 -3.79
N LEU A 32 2.60 9.11 -5.12
CA LEU A 32 1.48 8.95 -6.04
C LEU A 32 0.73 7.62 -5.78
N ASN A 33 1.49 6.52 -5.68
CA ASN A 33 0.91 5.23 -5.33
C ASN A 33 0.22 5.30 -3.96
N ASP A 34 0.89 5.80 -2.92
CA ASP A 34 0.32 5.80 -1.57
C ASP A 34 -1.00 6.60 -1.46
N ILE A 35 -1.12 7.72 -2.19
CA ILE A 35 -2.36 8.49 -2.31
C ILE A 35 -3.45 7.63 -3.00
N CYS A 36 -3.13 7.02 -4.14
CA CYS A 36 -4.07 6.18 -4.88
C CYS A 36 -4.50 4.94 -4.07
N ALA A 37 -3.59 4.33 -3.29
CA ALA A 37 -3.91 3.19 -2.42
C ALA A 37 -4.91 3.56 -1.33
N SER A 38 -4.70 4.70 -0.68
CA SER A 38 -5.61 5.18 0.37
C SER A 38 -7.02 5.33 -0.20
N MET A 39 -7.14 5.93 -1.39
CA MET A 39 -8.41 6.05 -2.11
C MET A 39 -8.98 4.69 -2.54
N TRP A 40 -8.15 3.79 -3.10
CA TRP A 40 -8.54 2.45 -3.53
C TRP A 40 -9.09 1.61 -2.39
N PHE A 41 -8.38 1.51 -1.27
CA PHE A 41 -8.80 0.66 -0.16
C PHE A 41 -9.93 1.29 0.65
N THR A 42 -9.94 2.61 0.86
CA THR A 42 -10.99 3.21 1.71
C THR A 42 -12.27 3.54 0.95
N TYR A 43 -12.17 3.99 -0.30
CA TYR A 43 -13.30 4.65 -0.96
C TYR A 43 -13.80 3.98 -2.24
N LEU A 44 -13.14 2.93 -2.73
CA LEU A 44 -13.59 2.24 -3.95
C LEU A 44 -15.01 1.69 -3.79
N LEU A 45 -15.28 0.88 -2.76
CA LEU A 45 -16.62 0.31 -2.59
C LEU A 45 -17.67 1.38 -2.24
N VAL A 46 -17.30 2.40 -1.45
CA VAL A 46 -18.16 3.56 -1.19
C VAL A 46 -18.59 4.21 -2.50
N PHE A 47 -17.64 4.48 -3.40
CA PHE A 47 -17.93 5.10 -4.69
C PHE A 47 -18.79 4.19 -5.58
N PHE A 48 -18.45 2.90 -5.70
CA PHE A 48 -19.20 1.99 -6.55
C PHE A 48 -20.62 1.75 -6.03
N HIS A 49 -20.83 1.56 -4.73
CA HIS A 49 -22.16 1.29 -4.17
C HIS A 49 -23.00 2.57 -4.09
N LEU A 50 -22.49 3.60 -3.43
CA LEU A 50 -23.30 4.74 -3.02
C LEU A 50 -23.38 5.81 -4.10
N VAL A 51 -22.36 5.92 -4.94
CA VAL A 51 -22.28 6.96 -5.98
C VAL A 51 -22.69 6.40 -7.34
N LEU A 52 -22.11 5.27 -7.78
CA LEU A 52 -22.47 4.66 -9.07
C LEU A 52 -23.70 3.74 -9.00
N GLY A 53 -24.11 3.31 -7.79
CA GLY A 53 -25.26 2.41 -7.64
C GLY A 53 -24.99 0.99 -8.17
N PHE A 54 -23.73 0.55 -8.18
CA PHE A 54 -23.38 -0.82 -8.58
C PHE A 54 -23.93 -1.83 -7.57
N ASP A 55 -24.36 -2.97 -8.10
CA ASP A 55 -24.61 -4.14 -7.25
C ASP A 55 -23.35 -4.45 -6.40
N PRO A 56 -23.53 -4.75 -5.09
CA PRO A 56 -22.42 -5.04 -4.18
C PRO A 56 -21.46 -6.11 -4.72
N THR A 57 -22.01 -7.15 -5.36
CA THR A 57 -21.24 -8.25 -5.95
C THR A 57 -20.37 -7.75 -7.10
N LEU A 58 -20.89 -6.90 -7.98
CA LEU A 58 -20.12 -6.36 -9.11
C LEU A 58 -19.01 -5.41 -8.64
N ALA A 59 -19.27 -4.58 -7.62
CA ALA A 59 -18.24 -3.75 -7.01
C ALA A 59 -17.13 -4.60 -6.34
N GLY A 60 -17.52 -5.70 -5.68
CA GLY A 60 -16.60 -6.71 -5.18
C GLY A 60 -15.72 -7.33 -6.28
N VAL A 61 -16.31 -7.63 -7.45
CA VAL A 61 -15.58 -8.13 -8.62
C VAL A 61 -14.54 -7.11 -9.11
N VAL A 62 -14.86 -5.81 -9.13
CA VAL A 62 -13.89 -4.75 -9.51
C VAL A 62 -12.66 -4.79 -8.61
N LEU A 63 -12.87 -4.86 -7.29
CA LEU A 63 -11.76 -4.94 -6.34
C LEU A 63 -10.97 -6.24 -6.51
N LEU A 64 -11.65 -7.39 -6.68
CA LEU A 64 -11.01 -8.69 -6.91
C LEU A 64 -10.13 -8.68 -8.17
N ILE A 65 -10.63 -8.14 -9.29
CA ILE A 65 -9.85 -7.98 -10.53
C ILE A 65 -8.57 -7.20 -10.23
N GLY A 66 -8.68 -6.10 -9.47
CA GLY A 66 -7.52 -5.32 -9.07
C GLY A 66 -6.51 -6.13 -8.26
N GLN A 67 -6.96 -6.85 -7.24
CA GLN A 67 -6.07 -7.65 -6.39
C GLN A 67 -5.38 -8.78 -7.17
N VAL A 68 -6.12 -9.46 -8.06
CA VAL A 68 -5.56 -10.51 -8.92
C VAL A 68 -4.54 -9.94 -9.91
N ALA A 69 -4.86 -8.80 -10.55
CA ALA A 69 -3.96 -8.13 -11.47
C ALA A 69 -2.65 -7.75 -10.76
N ASP A 70 -2.71 -7.13 -9.59
CA ASP A 70 -1.52 -6.74 -8.83
C ASP A 70 -0.71 -7.95 -8.35
N ALA A 71 -1.37 -9.03 -7.91
CA ALA A 71 -0.72 -10.27 -7.52
C ALA A 71 0.07 -10.91 -8.67
N LEU A 72 -0.45 -10.84 -9.91
CA LEU A 72 0.22 -11.38 -11.11
C LEU A 72 1.28 -10.43 -11.67
N VAL A 73 1.01 -9.12 -11.69
CA VAL A 73 1.89 -8.15 -12.33
C VAL A 73 3.11 -7.84 -11.47
N THR A 74 3.01 -7.87 -10.14
CA THR A 74 4.15 -7.65 -9.23
C THR A 74 5.36 -8.55 -9.55
N PRO A 75 5.24 -9.89 -9.60
CA PRO A 75 6.37 -10.75 -9.95
C PRO A 75 6.81 -10.59 -11.41
N PHE A 76 5.87 -10.32 -12.33
CA PHE A 76 6.18 -10.07 -13.73
C PHE A 76 7.09 -8.85 -13.91
N VAL A 77 6.72 -7.71 -13.31
CA VAL A 77 7.52 -6.48 -13.30
C VAL A 77 8.87 -6.72 -12.61
N GLY A 78 8.89 -7.43 -11.48
CA GLY A 78 10.15 -7.77 -10.80
C GLY A 78 11.12 -8.49 -11.73
N PHE A 79 10.65 -9.54 -12.38
CA PHE A 79 11.46 -10.30 -13.32
C PHE A 79 11.89 -9.49 -14.55
N GLN A 80 10.96 -8.72 -15.15
CA GLN A 80 11.24 -8.01 -16.39
C GLN A 80 12.11 -6.75 -16.16
N SER A 81 11.94 -6.07 -15.01
CA SER A 81 12.76 -4.90 -14.65
C SER A 81 14.20 -5.28 -14.27
N ASP A 82 14.47 -6.55 -13.99
CA ASP A 82 15.79 -7.08 -13.69
C ASP A 82 16.57 -7.56 -14.94
N ARG A 83 15.90 -7.77 -16.07
CA ARG A 83 16.56 -8.16 -17.33
C ARG A 83 17.42 -7.00 -17.88
N ASN A 84 18.44 -7.34 -18.68
CA ASN A 84 19.26 -6.36 -19.37
C ASN A 84 18.43 -5.66 -20.46
N ASP A 85 18.61 -4.35 -20.57
CA ASP A 85 17.75 -3.48 -21.38
C ASP A 85 18.11 -3.52 -22.88
N ASP A 86 17.25 -4.14 -23.68
CA ASP A 86 17.09 -3.86 -25.13
C ASP A 86 15.93 -2.88 -25.38
N PHE A 87 15.55 -2.08 -24.37
CA PHE A 87 14.35 -1.21 -24.43
C PHE A 87 14.71 0.19 -24.93
N TRP A 88 13.92 0.78 -25.84
CA TRP A 88 14.29 2.01 -26.57
C TRP A 88 14.54 3.26 -25.69
N LEU A 89 14.14 3.24 -24.41
CA LEU A 89 14.36 4.31 -23.41
C LEU A 89 15.70 4.22 -22.64
N CYS A 90 16.64 3.37 -23.07
CA CYS A 90 17.94 3.04 -22.43
C CYS A 90 18.81 4.19 -21.87
N ARG A 91 18.57 5.46 -22.22
CA ARG A 91 19.37 6.59 -21.67
C ARG A 91 18.87 7.12 -20.32
N TYR A 92 17.68 6.73 -19.88
CA TYR A 92 17.06 7.29 -18.67
C TYR A 92 17.39 6.53 -17.37
N GLY A 93 17.91 5.31 -17.49
CA GLY A 93 18.12 4.37 -16.38
C GLY A 93 17.01 3.32 -16.35
N ARG A 94 17.36 2.07 -16.02
CA ARG A 94 16.48 0.91 -16.09
C ARG A 94 15.36 1.03 -15.08
N ARG A 95 15.71 1.22 -13.81
CA ARG A 95 14.73 1.32 -12.71
C ARG A 95 13.86 2.54 -12.90
N LYS A 96 14.45 3.66 -13.29
CA LYS A 96 13.70 4.90 -13.56
C LYS A 96 12.77 4.80 -14.77
N THR A 97 13.10 4.00 -15.78
CA THR A 97 12.21 3.77 -16.94
C THR A 97 10.97 2.98 -16.53
N TRP A 98 11.13 1.89 -15.77
CA TRP A 98 9.99 1.14 -15.22
C TRP A 98 9.15 1.98 -14.26
N HIS A 99 9.80 2.79 -13.43
CA HIS A 99 9.10 3.73 -12.56
C HIS A 99 8.26 4.72 -13.38
N LEU A 100 8.84 5.37 -14.39
CA LEU A 100 8.16 6.36 -15.22
C LEU A 100 6.97 5.75 -15.99
N LEU A 101 7.17 4.56 -16.58
CA LEU A 101 6.10 3.82 -17.24
C LEU A 101 4.96 3.55 -16.26
N GLY A 102 5.30 3.11 -15.04
CA GLY A 102 4.32 2.87 -14.00
C GLY A 102 3.57 4.12 -13.59
N THR A 103 4.28 5.23 -13.38
CA THR A 103 3.71 6.54 -13.07
C THR A 103 2.70 6.96 -14.15
N ILE A 104 3.05 6.84 -15.43
CA ILE A 104 2.14 7.17 -16.55
C ILE A 104 0.88 6.29 -16.50
N CYS A 105 1.01 4.99 -16.28
CA CYS A 105 -0.13 4.09 -16.14
C CYS A 105 -1.04 4.46 -14.96
N VAL A 106 -0.48 4.86 -13.80
CA VAL A 106 -1.28 5.32 -12.66
C VAL A 106 -2.02 6.62 -12.98
N LEU A 107 -1.35 7.59 -13.61
CA LEU A 107 -1.95 8.87 -13.99
C LEU A 107 -3.10 8.71 -15.01
N LEU A 108 -2.97 7.76 -15.93
CA LEU A 108 -3.98 7.48 -16.96
C LEU A 108 -5.05 6.48 -16.52
N GLY A 109 -4.79 5.65 -15.51
CA GLY A 109 -5.72 4.64 -15.04
C GLY A 109 -6.61 5.14 -13.89
N PHE A 110 -5.98 5.69 -12.86
CA PHE A 110 -6.64 5.92 -11.58
C PHE A 110 -7.78 6.96 -11.61
N PRO A 111 -7.66 8.11 -12.30
CA PRO A 111 -8.75 9.07 -12.41
C PRO A 111 -10.03 8.50 -13.03
N PHE A 112 -9.89 7.58 -13.99
CA PHE A 112 -11.05 7.00 -14.68
C PHE A 112 -11.83 6.01 -13.81
N ILE A 113 -11.18 5.38 -12.81
CA ILE A 113 -11.83 4.49 -11.85
C ILE A 113 -12.85 5.26 -10.98
N PHE A 114 -12.54 6.51 -10.62
CA PHE A 114 -13.41 7.39 -9.82
C PHE A 114 -14.18 8.39 -10.68
N SER A 115 -14.47 8.02 -11.93
CA SER A 115 -15.27 8.79 -12.86
C SER A 115 -16.47 7.98 -13.34
N GLN A 116 -17.48 8.68 -13.87
CA GLN A 116 -18.57 8.02 -14.56
C GLN A 116 -18.04 7.33 -15.84
N CYS A 117 -18.60 6.17 -16.22
CA CYS A 117 -18.18 5.51 -17.45
C CYS A 117 -18.42 6.40 -18.66
N ILE A 118 -17.35 6.75 -19.37
CA ILE A 118 -17.44 7.63 -20.56
C ILE A 118 -18.06 6.86 -21.73
N GLY A 119 -19.22 7.32 -22.20
CA GLY A 119 -19.91 6.71 -23.34
C GLY A 119 -20.60 5.38 -23.04
N CYS A 120 -20.63 4.96 -21.77
CA CYS A 120 -21.38 3.79 -21.32
C CYS A 120 -22.19 4.05 -20.03
N GLU A 121 -22.53 5.32 -19.78
CA GLU A 121 -23.21 5.79 -18.57
C GLU A 121 -24.56 5.08 -18.33
N SER A 122 -25.31 4.86 -19.41
CA SER A 122 -26.62 4.19 -19.39
C SER A 122 -26.56 2.71 -19.77
N ALA A 123 -25.36 2.16 -19.98
CA ALA A 123 -25.19 0.76 -20.32
C ALA A 123 -25.42 -0.14 -19.10
N HIS A 124 -25.71 -1.42 -19.36
CA HIS A 124 -25.83 -2.42 -18.30
C HIS A 124 -24.55 -2.49 -17.44
N GLN A 125 -24.67 -2.74 -16.13
CA GLN A 125 -23.54 -2.71 -15.21
C GLN A 125 -22.41 -3.68 -15.58
N TYR A 126 -22.70 -4.81 -16.22
CA TYR A 126 -21.67 -5.69 -16.80
C TYR A 126 -20.82 -5.04 -17.90
N ALA A 127 -21.39 -4.16 -18.73
CA ALA A 127 -20.62 -3.42 -19.73
C ALA A 127 -19.74 -2.35 -19.06
N GLN A 128 -20.29 -1.66 -18.05
CA GLN A 128 -19.53 -0.72 -17.22
C GLN A 128 -18.41 -1.43 -16.44
N LEU A 129 -18.64 -2.66 -15.97
CA LEU A 129 -17.62 -3.49 -15.33
C LEU A 129 -16.43 -3.74 -16.26
N VAL A 130 -16.66 -4.03 -17.54
CA VAL A 130 -15.56 -4.22 -18.51
C VAL A 130 -14.75 -2.93 -18.67
N TYR A 131 -15.42 -1.77 -18.72
CA TYR A 131 -14.76 -0.47 -18.75
C TYR A 131 -13.89 -0.24 -17.51
N TYR A 132 -14.44 -0.42 -16.31
CA TYR A 132 -13.69 -0.22 -15.06
C TYR A 132 -12.56 -1.24 -14.90
N ALA A 133 -12.78 -2.50 -15.27
CA ALA A 133 -11.77 -3.55 -15.22
C ALA A 133 -10.53 -3.19 -16.05
N ALA A 134 -10.71 -2.60 -17.24
CA ALA A 134 -9.59 -2.17 -18.07
C ALA A 134 -8.72 -1.12 -17.37
N PHE A 135 -9.32 -0.07 -16.80
CA PHE A 135 -8.59 0.97 -16.07
C PHE A 135 -7.98 0.46 -14.76
N VAL A 136 -8.66 -0.44 -14.06
CA VAL A 136 -8.13 -1.13 -12.88
C VAL A 136 -6.88 -1.92 -13.23
N VAL A 137 -6.88 -2.71 -14.30
CA VAL A 137 -5.69 -3.48 -14.71
C VAL A 137 -4.52 -2.55 -15.08
N ILE A 138 -4.79 -1.46 -15.78
CA ILE A 138 -3.77 -0.44 -16.10
C ILE A 138 -3.20 0.18 -14.81
N PHE A 139 -4.07 0.57 -13.88
CA PHE A 139 -3.66 1.12 -12.59
C PHE A 139 -2.80 0.13 -11.79
N GLN A 140 -3.21 -1.14 -11.70
CA GLN A 140 -2.47 -2.16 -10.97
C GLN A 140 -1.12 -2.52 -11.60
N PHE A 141 -1.04 -2.46 -12.95
CA PHE A 141 0.25 -2.54 -13.61
C PHE A 141 1.15 -1.36 -13.23
N GLY A 142 0.60 -0.14 -13.26
CA GLY A 142 1.33 1.06 -12.87
C GLY A 142 1.80 1.03 -11.42
N TRP A 143 0.92 0.58 -10.52
CA TRP A 143 1.19 0.38 -9.10
C TRP A 143 2.41 -0.52 -8.90
N ALA A 144 2.37 -1.73 -9.46
CA ALA A 144 3.43 -2.73 -9.35
C ALA A 144 4.76 -2.23 -9.93
N ALA A 145 4.71 -1.58 -11.11
CA ALA A 145 5.86 -1.00 -11.78
C ALA A 145 6.58 0.05 -10.91
N VAL A 146 5.85 1.03 -10.38
CA VAL A 146 6.39 2.04 -9.47
C VAL A 146 6.94 1.40 -8.19
N GLN A 147 6.17 0.52 -7.56
CA GLN A 147 6.55 -0.07 -6.27
C GLN A 147 7.86 -0.85 -6.35
N ILE A 148 7.97 -1.74 -7.33
CA ILE A 148 9.11 -2.65 -7.47
C ILE A 148 10.36 -1.90 -7.92
N SER A 149 10.25 -1.03 -8.92
CA SER A 149 11.39 -0.24 -9.39
C SER A 149 11.92 0.72 -8.32
N HIS A 150 11.03 1.33 -7.53
CA HIS A 150 11.41 2.21 -6.43
C HIS A 150 12.20 1.47 -5.35
N LEU A 151 11.73 0.30 -4.90
CA LEU A 151 12.45 -0.52 -3.92
C LEU A 151 13.78 -1.04 -4.45
N ALA A 152 13.82 -1.45 -5.72
CA ALA A 152 15.04 -1.96 -6.35
C ALA A 152 16.13 -0.90 -6.51
N LEU A 153 15.76 0.39 -6.50
CA LEU A 153 16.71 1.50 -6.60
C LEU A 153 17.49 1.75 -5.28
N VAL A 154 16.97 1.34 -4.12
CA VAL A 154 17.63 1.52 -2.81
C VAL A 154 19.07 0.98 -2.77
N PRO A 155 19.32 -0.29 -3.13
CA PRO A 155 20.68 -0.85 -3.11
C PRO A 155 21.60 -0.23 -4.16
N GLU A 156 21.06 0.37 -5.22
CA GLU A 156 21.83 1.05 -6.28
C GLU A 156 22.24 2.48 -5.86
N LEU A 157 21.48 3.13 -4.98
CA LEU A 157 21.79 4.48 -4.47
C LEU A 157 22.86 4.48 -3.37
N THR A 158 22.94 3.40 -2.58
CA THR A 158 23.93 3.32 -1.49
C THR A 158 24.33 1.88 -1.16
N PRO A 159 25.63 1.63 -0.96
CA PRO A 159 26.12 0.35 -0.46
C PRO A 159 25.90 0.17 1.06
N ALA A 160 25.65 1.25 1.81
CA ALA A 160 25.60 1.22 3.28
C ALA A 160 24.23 0.78 3.82
N GLU A 161 24.18 -0.28 4.63
CA GLU A 161 22.91 -0.82 5.17
C GLU A 161 22.12 0.18 6.04
N HIS A 162 22.82 0.98 6.85
CA HIS A 162 22.20 2.03 7.65
C HIS A 162 21.46 3.04 6.78
N GLU A 163 22.08 3.48 5.68
CA GLU A 163 21.49 4.44 4.74
C GLU A 163 20.31 3.81 3.98
N ARG A 164 20.36 2.51 3.63
CA ARG A 164 19.22 1.79 3.04
C ARG A 164 18.02 1.76 3.97
N THR A 165 18.26 1.47 5.24
CA THR A 165 17.23 1.45 6.28
C THR A 165 16.60 2.84 6.44
N GLU A 166 17.41 3.90 6.43
CA GLU A 166 16.93 5.28 6.51
C GLU A 166 16.09 5.67 5.29
N LEU A 167 16.50 5.31 4.05
CA LEU A 167 15.72 5.55 2.84
C LEU A 167 14.34 4.87 2.90
N ILE A 168 14.29 3.63 3.38
CA ILE A 168 13.04 2.88 3.56
C ILE A 168 12.16 3.55 4.63
N ALA A 169 12.74 4.00 5.75
CA ALA A 169 12.02 4.72 6.80
C ALA A 169 11.45 6.06 6.29
N ILE A 170 12.21 6.81 5.50
CA ILE A 170 11.74 8.05 4.87
C ILE A 170 10.59 7.77 3.92
N ARG A 171 10.69 6.74 3.07
CA ARG A 171 9.58 6.31 2.21
C ARG A 171 8.32 6.02 3.03
N PHE A 172 8.42 5.24 4.11
CA PHE A 172 7.26 4.96 4.98
C PHE A 172 6.68 6.22 5.63
N SER A 173 7.52 7.20 5.98
CA SER A 173 7.07 8.49 6.50
C SER A 173 6.22 9.24 5.45
N PHE A 174 6.64 9.23 4.18
CA PHE A 174 5.84 9.76 3.07
C PHE A 174 4.56 8.97 2.83
N THR A 175 4.55 7.65 3.01
CA THR A 175 3.32 6.84 2.98
C THR A 175 2.33 7.28 4.04
N VAL A 176 2.76 7.48 5.29
CA VAL A 176 1.90 7.99 6.37
C VAL A 176 1.35 9.36 6.02
N PHE A 177 2.19 10.28 5.57
CA PHE A 177 1.78 11.61 5.15
C PHE A 177 0.73 11.57 4.03
N SER A 178 0.94 10.71 3.03
CA SER A 178 0.03 10.54 1.88
C SER A 178 -1.36 10.05 2.32
N ASN A 179 -1.43 9.09 3.25
CA ASN A 179 -2.71 8.60 3.78
C ASN A 179 -3.44 9.69 4.57
N VAL A 180 -2.75 10.40 5.47
CA VAL A 180 -3.34 11.52 6.22
C VAL A 180 -3.84 12.60 5.28
N LEU A 181 -3.04 12.95 4.26
CA LEU A 181 -3.38 13.94 3.25
C LEU A 181 -4.67 13.58 2.51
N VAL A 182 -4.87 12.33 2.10
CA VAL A 182 -6.11 11.87 1.44
C VAL A 182 -7.33 12.08 2.32
N TYR A 183 -7.25 11.74 3.62
CA TYR A 183 -8.36 11.97 4.54
C TYR A 183 -8.63 13.46 4.76
N CYS A 184 -7.60 14.30 4.85
CA CYS A 184 -7.76 15.75 4.94
C CYS A 184 -8.39 16.34 3.68
N ILE A 185 -7.98 15.90 2.48
CA ILE A 185 -8.57 16.35 1.21
C ILE A 185 -10.03 15.89 1.14
N MET A 186 -10.33 14.63 1.45
CA MET A 186 -11.70 14.11 1.49
C MET A 186 -12.57 14.92 2.46
N TRP A 187 -12.09 15.15 3.67
CA TRP A 187 -12.80 15.98 4.66
C TRP A 187 -13.05 17.39 4.12
N GLY A 188 -12.05 18.05 3.55
CA GLY A 188 -12.17 19.40 3.00
C GLY A 188 -13.19 19.46 1.85
N VAL A 189 -13.13 18.52 0.91
CA VAL A 189 -14.08 18.47 -0.22
C VAL A 189 -15.50 18.21 0.26
N LEU A 190 -15.69 17.26 1.17
CA LEU A 190 -17.00 16.94 1.73
C LEU A 190 -17.56 18.08 2.59
N HIS A 191 -16.73 18.78 3.35
CA HIS A 191 -17.16 19.89 4.20
C HIS A 191 -17.51 21.14 3.39
N VAL A 192 -16.67 21.51 2.40
CA VAL A 192 -16.88 22.72 1.58
C VAL A 192 -18.01 22.55 0.57
N THR A 193 -18.21 21.33 0.05
CA THR A 193 -19.19 21.08 -1.03
C THR A 193 -20.52 20.51 -0.52
N SER A 194 -20.70 20.33 0.79
CA SER A 194 -21.97 19.86 1.34
C SER A 194 -22.76 21.03 1.90
N ASP A 195 -23.87 21.38 1.23
CA ASP A 195 -24.80 22.43 1.67
C ASP A 195 -25.52 22.09 2.98
N LYS A 196 -25.51 20.81 3.37
CA LYS A 196 -26.10 20.29 4.61
C LYS A 196 -25.09 19.46 5.38
N TYR A 197 -24.99 19.73 6.69
CA TYR A 197 -24.09 19.01 7.59
C TYR A 197 -24.41 17.51 7.68
N ASP A 198 -25.69 17.14 7.55
CA ASP A 198 -26.19 15.77 7.66
C ASP A 198 -26.41 15.07 6.31
N ALA A 199 -25.78 15.56 5.22
CA ALA A 199 -25.95 14.97 3.90
C ALA A 199 -25.37 13.54 3.85
N GLN A 200 -26.17 12.62 3.29
CA GLN A 200 -25.71 11.30 2.87
C GLN A 200 -24.98 11.40 1.53
N ILE A 201 -24.05 10.46 1.27
CA ILE A 201 -23.40 10.32 -0.02
C ILE A 201 -24.39 9.66 -0.99
N GLY A 202 -24.45 10.18 -2.20
CA GLY A 202 -25.27 9.58 -3.26
C GLY A 202 -24.72 9.84 -4.67
N PRO A 203 -25.51 9.52 -5.70
CA PRO A 203 -25.10 9.69 -7.10
C PRO A 203 -24.77 11.13 -7.51
N GLY A 204 -25.27 12.14 -6.78
CA GLY A 204 -24.90 13.54 -7.00
C GLY A 204 -23.45 13.89 -6.62
N ASP A 205 -22.78 13.03 -5.85
CA ASP A 205 -21.47 13.31 -5.27
C ASP A 205 -20.28 12.84 -6.13
N ILE A 206 -20.52 12.38 -7.37
CA ILE A 206 -19.46 11.96 -8.32
C ILE A 206 -18.34 13.01 -8.38
N HIS A 207 -18.71 14.28 -8.55
CA HIS A 207 -17.77 15.39 -8.65
C HIS A 207 -16.91 15.58 -7.39
N LYS A 208 -17.40 15.20 -6.21
CA LYS A 208 -16.63 15.28 -4.95
C LYS A 208 -15.48 14.27 -4.99
N PHE A 209 -15.74 13.03 -5.35
CA PHE A 209 -14.71 11.99 -5.48
C PHE A 209 -13.72 12.31 -6.61
N GLN A 210 -14.21 12.78 -7.76
CA GLN A 210 -13.35 13.24 -8.86
C GLN A 210 -12.38 14.35 -8.42
N LYS A 211 -12.86 15.34 -7.66
CA LYS A 211 -12.00 16.41 -7.11
C LYS A 211 -10.94 15.86 -6.17
N VAL A 212 -11.30 14.97 -5.25
CA VAL A 212 -10.34 14.34 -4.32
C VAL A 212 -9.25 13.61 -5.09
N VAL A 213 -9.64 12.80 -6.09
CA VAL A 213 -8.70 12.04 -6.92
C VAL A 213 -7.82 12.97 -7.75
N LEU A 214 -8.39 14.00 -8.39
CA LEU A 214 -7.62 14.95 -9.21
C LEU A 214 -6.59 15.71 -8.38
N ILE A 215 -6.98 16.22 -7.20
CA ILE A 215 -6.06 16.91 -6.28
C ILE A 215 -4.95 15.95 -5.85
N GLY A 216 -5.31 14.73 -5.44
CA GLY A 216 -4.34 13.72 -5.01
C GLY A 216 -3.35 13.33 -6.13
N VAL A 217 -3.85 13.13 -7.35
CA VAL A 217 -3.04 12.79 -8.52
C VAL A 217 -2.11 13.94 -8.92
N ILE A 218 -2.56 15.20 -8.84
CA ILE A 218 -1.69 16.36 -9.10
C ILE A 218 -0.55 16.43 -8.07
N ILE A 219 -0.85 16.25 -6.78
CA ILE A 219 0.18 16.24 -5.73
C ILE A 219 1.16 15.07 -5.95
N GLY A 220 0.64 13.88 -6.26
CA GLY A 220 1.45 12.71 -6.57
C GLY A 220 2.31 12.88 -7.83
N LEU A 221 1.81 13.57 -8.86
CA LEU A 221 2.56 13.92 -10.07
C LEU A 221 3.73 14.85 -9.73
N VAL A 222 3.48 15.91 -8.95
CA VAL A 222 4.55 16.81 -8.50
C VAL A 222 5.62 16.05 -7.72
N ALA A 223 5.21 15.18 -6.79
CA ALA A 223 6.13 14.31 -6.04
C ALA A 223 6.94 13.36 -6.96
N SER A 224 6.28 12.77 -7.97
CA SER A 224 6.94 11.91 -8.96
C SER A 224 7.94 12.69 -9.82
N ILE A 225 7.62 13.92 -10.21
CA ILE A 225 8.55 14.82 -10.93
C ILE A 225 9.78 15.12 -10.07
N ILE A 226 9.59 15.45 -8.79
CA ILE A 226 10.69 15.71 -7.84
C ILE A 226 11.62 14.49 -7.77
N PHE A 227 11.06 13.29 -7.60
CA PHE A 227 11.83 12.04 -7.64
C PHE A 227 12.62 11.89 -8.95
N HIS A 228 11.94 12.04 -10.09
CA HIS A 228 12.54 11.85 -11.41
C HIS A 228 13.61 12.90 -11.78
N VAL A 229 13.53 14.12 -11.25
CA VAL A 229 14.51 15.18 -11.52
C VAL A 229 15.73 15.07 -10.60
N ILE A 230 15.52 14.78 -9.31
CA ILE A 230 16.59 14.83 -8.29
C ILE A 230 17.32 13.49 -8.19
N VAL A 231 16.61 12.37 -8.22
CA VAL A 231 17.20 11.04 -8.06
C VAL A 231 17.76 10.59 -9.40
N LYS A 232 19.08 10.40 -9.49
CA LYS A 232 19.74 9.88 -10.69
C LYS A 232 20.15 8.43 -10.48
N GLU A 233 19.89 7.61 -11.48
CA GLU A 233 20.36 6.22 -11.52
C GLU A 233 21.82 6.24 -11.97
N SER A 234 22.70 5.51 -11.27
CA SER A 234 24.12 5.44 -11.64
C SER A 234 24.29 4.47 -12.81
N PRO A 235 24.90 4.89 -13.94
CA PRO A 235 25.05 4.03 -15.12
C PRO A 235 25.99 2.83 -14.91
N ASN A 236 26.77 2.80 -13.82
CA ASN A 236 27.77 1.76 -13.53
C ASN A 236 27.25 0.60 -12.66
N GLY A 237 25.95 0.47 -12.44
CA GLY A 237 25.33 -0.65 -11.73
C GLY A 237 25.32 -1.96 -12.54
N ASN A 238 26.44 -2.33 -13.16
CA ASN A 238 26.60 -3.62 -13.82
C ASN A 238 26.87 -4.71 -12.76
N THR A 239 25.93 -4.94 -11.85
CA THR A 239 25.92 -6.16 -11.06
C THR A 239 25.53 -7.30 -11.99
N ASN A 240 26.57 -7.84 -12.65
CA ASN A 240 26.52 -9.01 -13.51
C ASN A 240 25.58 -10.08 -12.95
N GLY A 241 24.44 -10.27 -13.61
CA GLY A 241 23.95 -11.54 -14.15
C GLY A 241 23.94 -12.81 -13.30
N SER A 242 24.16 -12.75 -11.98
CA SER A 242 24.36 -13.95 -11.14
C SER A 242 23.14 -14.35 -10.31
N PHE A 243 22.10 -13.49 -10.23
CA PHE A 243 20.90 -13.81 -9.44
C PHE A 243 20.01 -14.86 -10.13
N LEU A 244 19.84 -14.79 -11.45
CA LEU A 244 18.85 -15.59 -12.18
C LEU A 244 19.14 -17.10 -12.21
N HIS A 245 20.40 -17.53 -12.38
CA HIS A 245 20.72 -18.96 -12.46
C HIS A 245 20.92 -19.62 -11.09
N ARG A 246 21.09 -18.83 -10.02
CA ARG A 246 21.24 -19.31 -8.64
C ARG A 246 19.90 -19.38 -7.87
N ASN A 247 18.84 -18.73 -8.37
CA ASN A 247 17.55 -18.58 -7.68
C ASN A 247 16.64 -19.83 -7.73
N THR A 248 16.66 -20.64 -8.79
CA THR A 248 15.69 -21.75 -8.96
C THR A 248 15.91 -22.89 -7.96
N ARG A 249 17.18 -23.19 -7.62
CA ARG A 249 17.53 -24.23 -6.64
C ARG A 249 17.23 -23.79 -5.21
N THR A 250 17.38 -22.50 -4.90
CA THR A 250 17.09 -21.93 -3.58
C THR A 250 15.57 -21.73 -3.37
N ALA A 251 14.84 -21.33 -4.41
CA ALA A 251 13.38 -21.21 -4.38
C ALA A 251 12.69 -22.56 -4.08
N SER A 252 13.15 -23.66 -4.69
CA SER A 252 12.56 -24.98 -4.42
C SER A 252 12.83 -25.46 -3.00
N VAL A 253 13.96 -25.09 -2.40
CA VAL A 253 14.29 -25.40 -1.00
C VAL A 253 13.43 -24.57 -0.05
N LEU A 254 13.25 -23.28 -0.34
CA LEU A 254 12.40 -22.39 0.46
C LEU A 254 10.93 -22.85 0.45
N LEU A 255 10.40 -23.26 -0.70
CA LEU A 255 9.04 -23.79 -0.83
C LEU A 255 8.79 -25.08 -0.05
N ARG A 256 9.86 -25.79 0.37
CA ARG A 256 9.76 -26.98 1.22
C ARG A 256 9.81 -26.65 2.72
N ASP A 257 10.15 -25.43 3.11
CA ASP A 257 10.20 -25.04 4.52
C ASP A 257 8.79 -24.74 5.04
N ALA A 258 8.29 -25.58 5.95
CA ALA A 258 6.99 -25.39 6.61
C ALA A 258 6.88 -24.05 7.34
N ARG A 259 8.00 -23.47 7.81
CA ARG A 259 8.02 -22.18 8.49
C ARG A 259 7.64 -21.03 7.58
N LEU A 260 7.94 -21.12 6.28
CA LEU A 260 7.52 -20.12 5.29
C LEU A 260 6.01 -19.97 5.29
N TYR A 261 5.27 -21.08 5.22
CA TYR A 261 3.81 -21.07 5.19
C TYR A 261 3.21 -20.57 6.50
N GLN A 262 3.81 -20.89 7.64
CA GLN A 262 3.37 -20.37 8.94
C GLN A 262 3.50 -18.85 9.03
N VAL A 263 4.66 -18.30 8.63
CA VAL A 263 4.91 -16.85 8.63
C VAL A 263 4.05 -16.14 7.59
N ALA A 264 3.94 -16.70 6.38
CA ALA A 264 3.07 -16.17 5.34
C ALA A 264 1.61 -16.14 5.78
N CYS A 265 1.13 -17.16 6.50
CA CYS A 265 -0.23 -17.20 7.03
C CYS A 265 -0.47 -16.07 8.06
N VAL A 266 0.45 -15.87 9.01
CA VAL A 266 0.36 -14.78 9.99
C VAL A 266 0.37 -13.41 9.30
N TYR A 267 1.24 -13.22 8.30
CA TYR A 267 1.30 -11.99 7.50
C TYR A 267 0.00 -11.73 6.73
N MET A 268 -0.48 -12.74 6.01
CA MET A 268 -1.69 -12.68 5.20
C MET A 268 -2.94 -12.41 6.05
N LEU A 269 -3.12 -13.08 7.19
CA LEU A 269 -4.24 -12.82 8.10
C LEU A 269 -4.19 -11.41 8.71
N THR A 270 -2.99 -10.94 9.07
CA THR A 270 -2.79 -9.57 9.57
C THR A 270 -3.19 -8.54 8.53
N ARG A 271 -2.69 -8.69 7.31
CA ARG A 271 -3.00 -7.80 6.18
C ARG A 271 -4.47 -7.83 5.82
N LEU A 272 -5.07 -9.02 5.82
CA LEU A 272 -6.49 -9.21 5.59
C LEU A 272 -7.32 -8.42 6.61
N PHE A 273 -7.04 -8.55 7.90
CA PHE A 273 -7.74 -7.78 8.94
C PHE A 273 -7.66 -6.27 8.70
N ILE A 274 -6.45 -5.74 8.48
CA ILE A 274 -6.24 -4.29 8.30
C ILE A 274 -6.99 -3.77 7.07
N ASN A 275 -6.88 -4.48 5.95
CA ASN A 275 -7.51 -4.07 4.71
C ASN A 275 -9.04 -4.16 4.80
N LEU A 276 -9.59 -5.20 5.45
CA LEU A 276 -11.03 -5.29 5.68
C LEU A 276 -11.54 -4.16 6.58
N CYS A 277 -10.84 -3.85 7.66
CA CYS A 277 -11.17 -2.68 8.48
C CYS A 277 -11.15 -1.39 7.66
N GLN A 278 -10.14 -1.20 6.80
CA GLN A 278 -10.03 -0.01 5.99
C GLN A 278 -11.13 0.11 4.91
N ILE A 279 -11.48 -1.01 4.26
CA ILE A 279 -12.49 -1.07 3.19
C ILE A 279 -13.91 -0.89 3.73
N TYR A 280 -14.25 -1.60 4.81
CA TYR A 280 -15.62 -1.67 5.29
C TYR A 280 -15.96 -0.63 6.34
N MET A 281 -14.99 0.01 7.00
CA MET A 281 -15.29 1.04 7.99
C MET A 281 -16.16 2.17 7.40
N PRO A 282 -15.87 2.75 6.23
CA PRO A 282 -16.73 3.79 5.64
C PRO A 282 -18.14 3.29 5.31
N LEU A 283 -18.27 2.08 4.76
CA LEU A 283 -19.60 1.51 4.46
C LEU A 283 -20.40 1.26 5.74
N TYR A 284 -19.79 0.72 6.79
CA TYR A 284 -20.43 0.53 8.09
C TYR A 284 -20.93 1.86 8.69
N LEU A 285 -20.10 2.91 8.63
CA LEU A 285 -20.47 4.24 9.12
C LEU A 285 -21.66 4.81 8.35
N HIS A 286 -21.69 4.63 7.03
CA HIS A 286 -22.70 5.22 6.19
C HIS A 286 -24.00 4.42 6.16
N GLU A 287 -23.93 3.13 5.83
CA GLU A 287 -25.10 2.29 5.61
C GLU A 287 -25.69 1.77 6.92
N SER A 288 -24.85 1.35 7.87
CA SER A 288 -25.33 0.76 9.14
C SER A 288 -25.63 1.82 10.19
N LEU A 289 -24.77 2.82 10.35
CA LEU A 289 -24.94 3.87 11.36
C LEU A 289 -25.62 5.14 10.86
N ASN A 290 -25.92 5.25 9.55
CA ASN A 290 -26.53 6.43 8.92
C ASN A 290 -25.80 7.74 9.26
N MET A 291 -24.46 7.69 9.37
CA MET A 291 -23.66 8.86 9.70
C MET A 291 -23.49 9.80 8.49
N PRO A 292 -23.32 11.11 8.71
CA PRO A 292 -23.12 12.07 7.65
C PRO A 292 -21.86 11.77 6.83
N ALA A 293 -21.83 12.20 5.56
CA ALA A 293 -20.71 11.98 4.64
C ALA A 293 -19.35 12.39 5.22
N THR A 294 -19.30 13.46 6.02
CA THR A 294 -18.06 13.94 6.67
C THR A 294 -17.39 12.89 7.55
N SER A 295 -18.16 11.95 8.12
CA SER A 295 -17.65 10.84 8.94
C SER A 295 -16.74 9.88 8.20
N LEU A 296 -16.90 9.78 6.88
CA LEU A 296 -16.07 8.92 6.03
C LEU A 296 -14.64 9.43 5.91
N ALA A 297 -14.37 10.67 6.32
CA ALA A 297 -13.02 11.22 6.36
C ALA A 297 -12.39 11.14 7.76
N TYR A 298 -13.07 11.66 8.79
CA TYR A 298 -12.44 11.83 10.11
C TYR A 298 -12.34 10.54 10.94
N ILE A 299 -13.22 9.55 10.75
CA ILE A 299 -13.13 8.27 11.49
C ILE A 299 -11.99 7.40 10.96
N PRO A 300 -11.86 7.16 9.63
CA PRO A 300 -10.66 6.51 9.09
C PRO A 300 -9.37 7.26 9.44
N LEU A 301 -9.38 8.60 9.45
CA LEU A 301 -8.24 9.40 9.90
C LEU A 301 -7.87 9.10 11.36
N THR A 302 -8.86 9.01 12.26
CA THR A 302 -8.63 8.67 13.67
C THR A 302 -8.02 7.28 13.82
N MET A 303 -8.53 6.30 13.08
CA MET A 303 -7.98 4.96 13.01
C MET A 303 -6.50 4.97 12.56
N TYR A 304 -6.18 5.72 11.50
CA TYR A 304 -4.82 5.85 10.98
C TYR A 304 -3.87 6.57 11.96
N LEU A 305 -4.31 7.66 12.58
CA LEU A 305 -3.50 8.40 13.56
C LEU A 305 -3.18 7.51 14.78
N SER A 306 -4.16 6.75 15.26
CA SER A 306 -3.93 5.79 16.34
C SER A 306 -2.91 4.71 15.93
N SER A 307 -3.05 4.17 14.72
CA SER A 307 -2.11 3.19 14.16
C SER A 307 -0.67 3.73 14.14
N PHE A 308 -0.50 4.97 13.66
CA PHE A 308 0.79 5.64 13.63
C PHE A 308 1.37 5.83 15.04
N LEU A 309 0.60 6.36 15.99
CA LEU A 309 1.05 6.55 17.38
C LEU A 309 1.47 5.23 18.03
N THR A 310 0.69 4.16 17.82
CA THR A 310 1.04 2.83 18.33
C THR A 310 2.31 2.27 17.70
N SER A 311 2.55 2.54 16.42
CA SER A 311 3.78 2.10 15.73
C SER A 311 5.07 2.69 16.30
N LEU A 312 5.01 3.81 17.02
CA LEU A 312 6.17 4.39 17.72
C LEU A 312 6.48 3.68 19.04
N ILE A 313 5.50 2.99 19.63
CA ILE A 313 5.61 2.35 20.94
C ILE A 313 5.89 0.84 20.80
N ILE A 314 5.50 0.23 19.69
CA ILE A 314 5.55 -1.23 19.47
C ILE A 314 6.95 -1.84 19.59
N GLU A 315 8.02 -1.13 19.23
CA GLU A 315 9.38 -1.66 19.36
C GLU A 315 9.75 -1.89 20.84
N LYS A 316 9.35 -0.97 21.72
CA LYS A 316 9.52 -1.11 23.18
C LYS A 316 8.70 -2.28 23.72
N LEU A 317 7.50 -2.50 23.18
CA LEU A 317 6.65 -3.63 23.57
C LEU A 317 7.26 -4.96 23.12
N ASN A 318 7.76 -5.03 21.88
CA ASN A 318 8.38 -6.22 21.30
C ASN A 318 9.67 -6.62 22.02
N THR A 319 10.49 -5.65 22.45
CA THR A 319 11.72 -5.90 23.20
C THR A 319 11.47 -6.27 24.66
N LYS A 320 10.49 -5.63 25.32
CA LYS A 320 10.21 -5.86 26.75
C LYS A 320 9.41 -7.13 27.02
N TRP A 321 8.36 -7.41 26.23
CA TRP A 321 7.42 -8.51 26.48
C TRP A 321 7.51 -9.63 25.43
N GLY A 322 8.31 -9.44 24.38
CA GLY A 322 8.46 -10.39 23.31
C GLY A 322 7.35 -10.29 22.25
N ARG A 323 7.70 -10.67 21.01
CA ARG A 323 6.84 -10.56 19.83
C ARG A 323 5.54 -11.38 19.94
N LYS A 324 5.59 -12.57 20.55
CA LYS A 324 4.39 -13.42 20.71
C LYS A 324 3.32 -12.74 21.56
N VAL A 325 3.73 -12.17 22.70
CA VAL A 325 2.81 -11.47 23.61
C VAL A 325 2.29 -10.20 22.96
N ALA A 326 3.16 -9.42 22.30
CA ALA A 326 2.75 -8.23 21.57
C ALA A 326 1.70 -8.54 20.51
N TYR A 327 1.92 -9.57 19.67
CA TYR A 327 0.95 -9.99 18.66
C TYR A 327 -0.39 -10.41 19.29
N SER A 328 -0.37 -11.20 20.37
CA SER A 328 -1.60 -11.59 21.09
C SER A 328 -2.35 -10.41 21.68
N ILE A 329 -1.67 -9.37 22.17
CA ILE A 329 -2.31 -8.12 22.62
C ILE A 329 -3.01 -7.42 21.44
N GLY A 330 -2.34 -7.32 20.28
CA GLY A 330 -2.95 -6.76 19.08
C GLY A 330 -4.19 -7.53 18.63
N ALA A 331 -4.13 -8.87 18.63
CA ALA A 331 -5.26 -9.73 18.30
C ALA A 331 -6.41 -9.58 19.31
N LEU A 332 -6.10 -9.45 20.61
CA LEU A 332 -7.12 -9.20 21.63
C LEU A 332 -7.81 -7.86 21.40
N PHE A 333 -7.06 -6.80 21.09
CA PHE A 333 -7.63 -5.49 20.77
C PHE A 333 -8.53 -5.56 19.52
N ALA A 334 -8.13 -6.29 18.49
CA ALA A 334 -8.95 -6.54 17.31
C ALA A 334 -10.28 -7.23 17.67
N ILE A 335 -10.23 -8.33 18.44
CA ILE A 335 -11.42 -9.07 18.86
C ILE A 335 -12.34 -8.18 19.71
N CYS A 336 -11.79 -7.45 20.68
CA CYS A 336 -12.56 -6.51 21.50
C CYS A 336 -13.25 -5.43 20.65
N ALA A 337 -12.56 -4.87 19.65
CA ALA A 337 -13.14 -3.89 18.74
C ALA A 337 -14.28 -4.49 17.91
N CYS A 338 -14.11 -5.70 17.35
CA CYS A 338 -15.16 -6.38 16.60
C CYS A 338 -16.40 -6.68 17.44
N ILE A 339 -16.21 -7.14 18.69
CA ILE A 339 -17.32 -7.35 19.64
C ILE A 339 -18.03 -6.02 19.93
N TRP A 340 -17.27 -4.94 20.12
CA TRP A 340 -17.84 -3.62 20.38
C TRP A 340 -18.64 -3.08 19.18
N ILE A 341 -18.21 -3.35 17.95
CA ILE A 341 -18.96 -3.04 16.72
C ILE A 341 -20.28 -3.80 16.69
N GLN A 342 -20.27 -5.10 17.01
CA GLN A 342 -21.46 -5.95 16.95
C GLN A 342 -22.57 -5.52 17.92
N PHE A 343 -22.21 -5.06 19.12
CA PHE A 343 -23.17 -4.64 20.14
C PHE A 343 -23.38 -3.11 20.20
N GLY A 344 -22.66 -2.36 19.36
CA GLY A 344 -22.74 -0.90 19.30
C GLY A 344 -24.06 -0.43 18.72
N ASN A 345 -24.88 0.25 19.52
CA ASN A 345 -26.15 0.83 19.07
C ASN A 345 -26.48 2.15 19.79
N GLY A 346 -27.26 3.00 19.13
CA GLY A 346 -27.81 4.25 19.64
C GLY A 346 -26.90 5.47 19.46
N ASN A 347 -27.45 6.65 19.75
CA ASN A 347 -26.77 7.93 19.50
C ASN A 347 -25.45 8.11 20.26
N ILE A 348 -25.33 7.52 21.46
CA ILE A 348 -24.10 7.58 22.25
C ILE A 348 -22.97 6.82 21.53
N TYR A 349 -23.29 5.68 20.93
CA TYR A 349 -22.33 4.87 20.19
C TYR A 349 -21.79 5.65 18.99
N THR A 350 -22.70 6.14 18.15
CA THR A 350 -22.39 6.90 16.92
C THR A 350 -21.63 8.20 17.21
N LYS A 351 -21.92 8.88 18.32
CA LYS A 351 -21.31 10.18 18.63
C LYS A 351 -19.95 10.08 19.33
N TYR A 352 -19.73 9.07 20.17
CA TYR A 352 -18.52 9.00 21.01
C TYR A 352 -17.79 7.66 20.94
N GLN A 353 -18.50 6.54 21.06
CA GLN A 353 -17.84 5.24 21.19
C GLN A 353 -17.17 4.78 19.90
N ILE A 354 -17.71 5.17 18.73
CA ILE A 354 -17.13 4.80 17.44
C ILE A 354 -15.68 5.28 17.26
N TYR A 355 -15.32 6.43 17.85
CA TYR A 355 -13.94 6.93 17.82
C TYR A 355 -13.00 6.05 18.64
N ALA A 356 -13.45 5.58 19.82
CA ALA A 356 -12.68 4.65 20.64
C ALA A 356 -12.49 3.31 19.93
N VAL A 357 -13.53 2.81 19.25
CA VAL A 357 -13.46 1.62 18.39
C VAL A 357 -12.45 1.82 17.26
N ALA A 358 -12.51 2.95 16.54
CA ALA A 358 -11.58 3.27 15.47
C ALA A 358 -10.12 3.33 15.95
N MET A 359 -9.86 3.94 17.11
CA MET A 359 -8.53 3.95 17.73
C MET A 359 -8.06 2.53 18.09
N LEU A 360 -8.95 1.70 18.62
CA LEU A 360 -8.64 0.32 19.00
C LEU A 360 -8.29 -0.53 17.78
N LEU A 361 -9.06 -0.42 16.69
CA LEU A 361 -8.78 -1.09 15.41
C LEU A 361 -7.43 -0.63 14.83
N GLY A 362 -7.17 0.67 14.81
CA GLY A 362 -5.91 1.22 14.32
C GLY A 362 -4.70 0.73 15.11
N SER A 363 -4.81 0.72 16.44
CA SER A 363 -3.79 0.21 17.36
C SER A 363 -3.57 -1.29 17.18
N ALA A 364 -4.64 -2.08 17.09
CA ALA A 364 -4.58 -3.51 16.85
C ALA A 364 -3.85 -3.84 15.53
N GLY A 365 -4.22 -3.15 14.46
CA GLY A 365 -3.60 -3.28 13.14
C GLY A 365 -2.10 -2.96 13.17
N ALA A 366 -1.70 -1.86 13.83
CA ALA A 366 -0.29 -1.49 13.96
C ALA A 366 0.54 -2.56 14.70
N ILE A 367 0.04 -3.01 15.85
CA ILE A 367 0.71 -4.01 16.69
C ILE A 367 0.91 -5.30 15.89
N MET A 368 -0.14 -5.81 15.26
CA MET A 368 -0.06 -7.06 14.49
C MET A 368 0.85 -6.90 13.26
N LEU A 369 0.73 -5.80 12.51
CA LEU A 369 1.51 -5.60 11.28
C LEU A 369 3.00 -5.49 11.54
N VAL A 370 3.41 -4.61 12.47
CA VAL A 370 4.84 -4.41 12.76
C VAL A 370 5.46 -5.67 13.32
N THR A 371 4.73 -6.39 14.18
CA THR A 371 5.21 -7.66 14.74
C THR A 371 5.32 -8.74 13.67
N SER A 372 4.34 -8.84 12.78
CA SER A 372 4.33 -9.79 11.66
C SER A 372 5.46 -9.52 10.66
N LEU A 373 5.74 -8.26 10.34
CA LEU A 373 6.89 -7.85 9.53
C LEU A 373 8.22 -8.21 10.21
N GLY A 374 8.31 -8.05 11.54
CA GLY A 374 9.48 -8.49 12.31
C GLY A 374 9.72 -9.99 12.19
N VAL A 375 8.69 -10.81 12.39
CA VAL A 375 8.77 -12.28 12.25
C VAL A 375 9.15 -12.67 10.81
N THR A 376 8.62 -11.95 9.84
CA THR A 376 8.97 -12.12 8.42
C THR A 376 10.45 -11.84 8.15
N SER A 377 10.96 -10.74 8.72
CA SER A 377 12.38 -10.38 8.63
C SER A 377 13.28 -11.44 9.27
N ASP A 378 12.90 -12.02 10.41
CA ASP A 378 13.69 -13.06 11.09
C ASP A 378 13.78 -14.36 10.26
N LEU A 379 12.71 -14.72 9.55
CA LEU A 379 12.71 -15.87 8.65
C LEU A 379 13.67 -15.64 7.49
N ILE A 380 13.63 -14.45 6.90
CA ILE A 380 14.43 -14.09 5.72
C ILE A 380 15.89 -13.86 6.06
N GLY A 381 16.19 -13.26 7.21
CA GLY A 381 17.56 -12.95 7.65
C GLY A 381 18.46 -14.19 7.75
N LYS A 382 17.89 -15.40 7.80
CA LYS A 382 18.63 -16.66 7.77
C LYS A 382 19.02 -17.13 6.35
N ASN A 383 18.34 -16.66 5.30
CA ASN A 383 18.54 -17.04 3.89
C ASN A 383 18.39 -15.80 2.97
N THR A 384 19.32 -14.85 3.08
CA THR A 384 19.30 -13.55 2.37
C THR A 384 19.16 -13.70 0.84
N GLU A 385 19.69 -14.78 0.26
CA GLU A 385 19.60 -15.07 -1.18
C GLU A 385 18.17 -15.33 -1.69
N SER A 386 17.23 -15.68 -0.81
CA SER A 386 15.84 -16.03 -1.17
C SER A 386 14.78 -15.07 -0.62
N GLY A 387 15.21 -13.97 0.02
CA GLY A 387 14.31 -13.04 0.71
C GLY A 387 13.27 -12.38 -0.20
N ALA A 388 13.68 -11.96 -1.41
CA ALA A 388 12.77 -11.34 -2.38
C ALA A 388 11.67 -12.31 -2.85
N PHE A 389 12.03 -13.59 -3.06
CA PHE A 389 11.06 -14.62 -3.45
C PHE A 389 10.10 -14.94 -2.29
N ALA A 390 10.60 -15.02 -1.06
CA ALA A 390 9.76 -15.18 0.13
C ALA A 390 8.73 -14.04 0.25
N TYR A 391 9.18 -12.78 0.20
CA TYR A 391 8.31 -11.61 0.22
C TYR A 391 7.31 -11.61 -0.93
N GLY A 392 7.72 -12.05 -2.12
CA GLY A 392 6.84 -12.23 -3.27
C GLY A 392 5.70 -13.21 -3.00
N ILE A 393 5.98 -14.37 -2.40
CA ILE A 393 4.93 -15.34 -2.02
C ILE A 393 4.00 -14.74 -0.98
N MET A 394 4.55 -14.13 0.07
CA MET A 394 3.75 -13.51 1.13
C MET A 394 2.82 -12.43 0.59
N SER A 395 3.33 -11.57 -0.29
CA SER A 395 2.55 -10.51 -0.95
C SER A 395 1.63 -11.03 -2.06
N PHE A 396 1.87 -12.20 -2.62
CA PHE A 396 0.92 -12.83 -3.52
C PHE A 396 -0.29 -13.34 -2.73
N THR A 397 -0.02 -14.05 -1.62
CA THR A 397 -1.07 -14.64 -0.79
C THR A 397 -1.94 -13.58 -0.10
N ASP A 398 -1.38 -12.45 0.32
CA ASP A 398 -2.17 -11.39 0.96
C ASP A 398 -3.11 -10.69 -0.03
N LYS A 399 -2.65 -10.32 -1.22
CA LYS A 399 -3.46 -9.68 -2.28
C LYS A 399 -4.60 -10.59 -2.71
N LEU A 400 -4.30 -11.84 -3.03
CA LEU A 400 -5.32 -12.79 -3.48
C LEU A 400 -6.38 -13.04 -2.39
N SER A 401 -5.95 -13.22 -1.14
CA SER A 401 -6.85 -13.40 0.00
C SER A 401 -7.77 -12.19 0.20
N ASN A 402 -7.23 -10.97 0.12
CA ASN A 402 -8.02 -9.74 0.22
C ASN A 402 -9.12 -9.67 -0.85
N GLY A 403 -8.77 -9.93 -2.12
CA GLY A 403 -9.75 -9.89 -3.20
C GLY A 403 -10.86 -10.93 -3.02
N LEU A 404 -10.50 -12.18 -2.68
CA LEU A 404 -11.45 -13.27 -2.53
C LEU A 404 -12.40 -13.06 -1.33
N VAL A 405 -11.87 -12.61 -0.19
CA VAL A 405 -12.68 -12.39 1.02
C VAL A 405 -13.59 -11.19 0.83
N VAL A 406 -13.13 -10.11 0.21
CA VAL A 406 -14.01 -8.97 -0.13
C VAL A 406 -15.13 -9.44 -1.04
N MET A 407 -14.83 -10.18 -2.12
CA MET A 407 -15.85 -10.73 -3.03
C MET A 407 -16.85 -11.62 -2.29
N LEU A 408 -16.38 -12.48 -1.39
CA LEU A 408 -17.25 -13.34 -0.59
C LEU A 408 -18.19 -12.52 0.30
N ILE A 409 -17.67 -11.51 1.00
CA ILE A 409 -18.49 -10.61 1.84
C ILE A 409 -19.53 -9.88 0.98
N GLN A 410 -19.13 -9.36 -0.18
CA GLN A 410 -20.03 -8.66 -1.10
C GLN A 410 -21.15 -9.56 -1.62
N TYR A 411 -20.82 -10.80 -1.96
CA TYR A 411 -21.81 -11.80 -2.35
C TYR A 411 -22.79 -12.12 -1.21
N LEU A 412 -22.30 -12.23 0.04
CA LEU A 412 -23.12 -12.51 1.22
C LEU A 412 -24.02 -11.34 1.61
N ILE A 413 -23.65 -10.09 1.30
CA ILE A 413 -24.51 -8.91 1.55
C ILE A 413 -25.72 -8.90 0.59
N ASN A 414 -25.58 -9.49 -0.60
CA ASN A 414 -26.62 -9.49 -1.62
C ASN A 414 -27.63 -10.65 -1.48
N ILE A 415 -27.36 -11.62 -0.61
CA ILE A 415 -28.27 -12.72 -0.23
C ILE A 415 -29.04 -12.31 1.02
#